data_AF-A0AAE5BUI6-F1
#
_entry.id   AF-A0AAE5BUI6-F1
#
_cell.length_a   1.000
_cell.length_b   1.000
_cell.length_c   1.000
_cell.angle_alpha   90.00
_cell.angle_beta   90.00
_cell.angle_gamma   90.00
#
_symmetry.space_group_name_H-M   'P 1'
#
loop_
_entity.id
_entity.type
_entity.pdbx_description
1 polymer ?
#
loop_
_entity_poly.entity_id
_entity_poly.type
_entity_poly.pdbx_seq_one_letter_code
_entity_poly.pdbx_strand_id
1 'polypeptide(L)'
;MAEASGGLVRVDRMGQVAVLVLTHPPANLWTQGMAAPMIAALDRIEADASVSAVILRGEGRGFSAGAPLETALTPDPDLARVCARIEACPKPVIAALHGMALGAGCALALAAHWRIAHEGAVIGLPELGLGLIPGAGTTQRLPRLIGAEQALRLMLEARPISAAEALALGLVDEVCTGVLGQAALAMAGRGLAPRRLSQMMPRDLSRLPAVVEAARVQLGATPLPAAWKLVDCVEASGLLPFAMGLNMEEAALGDLIATPEAAGLVHALRAERLALAPPQGQPAPGVRTVGIWGATDVGAELALQAVRAGVEVVLVDADRGALTGTLASVVGALDAEVAAGRLTPEAREAAWGRMAAGQGDLPEGLDLVFVPPGVEGGTSAPEIVLGAASLGVGLTLGEGVGALSELSCGPGARAELVARARAFGQRLGWRVVSVGPGGPVELGLRLALEAAVEALSAAHGAAEVRGAFAAAGLGGGQGGTAAPAILRAGLAALAAEAARMLEDGRAARPCDIDAVAVLSGLMPRWLGGPLHQADRRGLLLLRADLRKLGPAPVFAVSPVIDRLIAEGGRFGL
;
A
#
# COMPACT_ATOMS: atom_id res chain seq x y z
N MET A 1 -31.90 23.07 6.45
CA MET A 1 -30.61 22.83 5.78
C MET A 1 -30.66 21.42 5.23
N ALA A 2 -30.64 21.29 3.90
CA ALA A 2 -31.10 20.08 3.19
C ALA A 2 -30.07 18.94 3.25
N GLU A 3 -30.48 17.80 3.80
CA GLU A 3 -29.80 16.51 3.64
C GLU A 3 -29.93 16.04 2.19
N ALA A 4 -28.79 15.93 1.50
CA ALA A 4 -28.73 15.29 0.19
C ALA A 4 -28.84 13.77 0.35
N SER A 5 -30.06 13.22 0.35
CA SER A 5 -30.29 11.78 0.22
C SER A 5 -30.13 11.34 -1.25
N GLY A 6 -28.89 11.34 -1.74
CA GLY A 6 -28.54 10.69 -3.00
C GLY A 6 -28.38 9.18 -2.78
N GLY A 7 -29.18 8.34 -3.43
CA GLY A 7 -29.10 6.88 -3.27
C GLY A 7 -27.75 6.30 -3.73
N LEU A 8 -27.34 5.16 -3.14
CA LEU A 8 -26.07 4.46 -3.44
C LEU A 8 -26.07 3.72 -4.79
N VAL A 9 -27.24 3.54 -5.39
CA VAL A 9 -27.44 2.87 -6.66
C VAL A 9 -28.49 3.62 -7.46
N ARG A 10 -28.21 3.84 -8.75
CA ARG A 10 -29.13 4.44 -9.72
C ARG A 10 -29.40 3.45 -10.85
N VAL A 11 -30.61 3.47 -11.40
CA VAL A 11 -30.96 2.72 -12.62
C VAL A 11 -31.39 3.71 -13.68
N ASP A 12 -30.58 3.85 -14.72
CA ASP A 12 -30.88 4.64 -15.91
C ASP A 12 -31.39 3.72 -17.04
N ARG A 13 -32.06 4.30 -18.04
CA ARG A 13 -32.63 3.53 -19.16
C ARG A 13 -32.16 4.04 -20.51
N MET A 14 -31.68 3.12 -21.35
CA MET A 14 -31.23 3.38 -22.71
C MET A 14 -31.92 2.42 -23.68
N GLY A 15 -33.13 2.77 -24.11
CA GLY A 15 -33.98 1.90 -24.93
C GLY A 15 -34.37 0.61 -24.18
N GLN A 16 -33.92 -0.54 -24.71
CA GLN A 16 -34.13 -1.87 -24.12
C GLN A 16 -33.03 -2.26 -23.11
N VAL A 17 -32.06 -1.39 -22.85
CA VAL A 17 -30.96 -1.66 -21.91
C VAL A 17 -31.17 -0.90 -20.61
N ALA A 18 -31.12 -1.61 -19.48
CA ALA A 18 -31.05 -1.00 -18.16
C ALA A 18 -29.59 -0.73 -17.80
N VAL A 19 -29.28 0.46 -17.28
CA VAL A 19 -27.94 0.82 -16.83
C VAL A 19 -27.95 0.97 -15.32
N LEU A 20 -27.41 -0.04 -14.63
CA LEU A 20 -27.23 -0.09 -13.19
C LEU A 20 -25.93 0.62 -12.81
N VAL A 21 -26.04 1.73 -12.08
CA VAL A 21 -24.93 2.63 -11.75
C VAL A 21 -24.66 2.60 -10.25
N LEU A 22 -23.41 2.30 -9.86
CA LEU A 22 -22.92 2.52 -8.52
C LEU A 22 -22.66 4.02 -8.33
N THR A 23 -23.36 4.66 -7.39
CA THR A 23 -23.35 6.12 -7.19
C THR A 23 -22.79 6.47 -5.81
N HIS A 24 -21.57 5.98 -5.53
CA HIS A 24 -20.85 6.25 -4.27
C HIS A 24 -19.45 6.87 -4.55
N PRO A 25 -19.38 8.00 -5.27
CA PRO A 25 -18.10 8.65 -5.61
C PRO A 25 -17.35 9.12 -4.35
N PRO A 26 -16.02 9.33 -4.43
CA PRO A 26 -15.20 9.33 -5.65
C PRO A 26 -14.69 7.95 -6.09
N ALA A 27 -14.75 6.94 -5.22
CA ALA A 27 -14.12 5.63 -5.44
C ALA A 27 -15.10 4.46 -5.58
N ASN A 28 -16.42 4.68 -5.41
CA ASN A 28 -17.47 3.67 -5.45
C ASN A 28 -17.15 2.45 -4.58
N LEU A 29 -16.78 2.71 -3.32
CA LEU A 29 -16.48 1.64 -2.37
C LEU A 29 -17.74 0.84 -2.06
N TRP A 30 -17.60 -0.48 -2.05
CA TRP A 30 -18.62 -1.41 -1.58
C TRP A 30 -18.84 -1.25 -0.09
N THR A 31 -20.07 -0.94 0.32
CA THR A 31 -20.46 -0.83 1.72
C THR A 31 -21.69 -1.71 1.99
N GLN A 32 -21.89 -2.13 3.24
CA GLN A 32 -23.03 -2.98 3.64
C GLN A 32 -24.40 -2.38 3.22
N GLY A 33 -24.52 -1.05 3.16
CA GLY A 33 -25.73 -0.38 2.70
C GLY A 33 -26.07 -0.55 1.20
N MET A 34 -25.15 -1.08 0.39
CA MET A 34 -25.33 -1.20 -1.06
C MET A 34 -26.17 -2.41 -1.49
N ALA A 35 -26.24 -3.47 -0.70
CA ALA A 35 -26.88 -4.70 -1.17
C ALA A 35 -28.39 -4.57 -1.35
N ALA A 36 -29.10 -3.98 -0.39
CA ALA A 36 -30.54 -3.77 -0.49
C ALA A 36 -30.94 -2.99 -1.77
N PRO A 37 -30.36 -1.80 -2.08
CA PRO A 37 -30.69 -1.10 -3.32
C PRO A 37 -30.23 -1.82 -4.60
N MET A 38 -29.12 -2.55 -4.57
CA MET A 38 -28.68 -3.39 -5.70
C MET A 38 -29.69 -4.51 -6.00
N ILE A 39 -30.13 -5.24 -4.99
CA ILE A 39 -31.10 -6.33 -5.13
C ILE A 39 -32.44 -5.78 -5.63
N ALA A 40 -32.96 -4.72 -5.00
CA ALA A 40 -34.21 -4.09 -5.42
C ALA A 40 -34.15 -3.53 -6.86
N ALA A 41 -32.98 -3.08 -7.32
CA ALA A 41 -32.78 -2.68 -8.70
C ALA A 41 -32.80 -3.88 -9.65
N LEU A 42 -32.11 -4.97 -9.31
CA LEU A 42 -32.10 -6.21 -10.09
C LEU A 42 -33.51 -6.81 -10.20
N ASP A 43 -34.27 -6.88 -9.11
CA ASP A 43 -35.64 -7.43 -9.13
C ASP A 43 -36.56 -6.63 -10.06
N ARG A 44 -36.48 -5.29 -10.04
CA ARG A 44 -37.23 -4.43 -10.96
C ARG A 44 -36.80 -4.64 -12.41
N ILE A 45 -35.50 -4.76 -12.65
CA ILE A 45 -34.94 -5.00 -13.99
C ILE A 45 -35.38 -6.36 -14.52
N GLU A 46 -35.36 -7.41 -13.69
CA GLU A 46 -35.77 -8.77 -14.06
C GLU A 46 -37.26 -8.81 -14.45
N ALA A 47 -38.13 -8.18 -13.66
CA ALA A 47 -39.57 -8.13 -13.90
C ALA A 47 -39.98 -7.35 -15.16
N ASP A 48 -39.16 -6.40 -15.62
CA ASP A 48 -39.49 -5.58 -16.78
C ASP A 48 -39.17 -6.30 -18.12
N ALA A 49 -40.19 -6.90 -18.74
CA ALA A 49 -40.06 -7.60 -20.02
C ALA A 49 -39.51 -6.75 -21.18
N SER A 50 -39.55 -5.42 -21.08
CA SER A 50 -39.01 -4.51 -22.11
C SER A 50 -37.50 -4.25 -21.97
N VAL A 51 -36.87 -4.77 -20.91
CA VAL A 51 -35.41 -4.78 -20.76
C VAL A 51 -34.85 -6.10 -21.27
N SER A 52 -33.92 -6.03 -22.22
CA SER A 52 -33.24 -7.18 -22.82
C SER A 52 -31.81 -7.41 -22.29
N ALA A 53 -31.18 -6.39 -21.70
CA ALA A 53 -29.82 -6.47 -21.16
C ALA A 53 -29.59 -5.45 -20.03
N VAL A 54 -28.55 -5.69 -19.23
CA VAL A 54 -28.12 -4.81 -18.14
C VAL A 54 -26.66 -4.40 -18.34
N ILE A 55 -26.36 -3.11 -18.16
CA ILE A 55 -24.98 -2.62 -18.02
C ILE A 55 -24.76 -2.24 -16.57
N LEU A 56 -23.78 -2.85 -15.92
CA LEU A 56 -23.29 -2.45 -14.59
C LEU A 56 -22.08 -1.54 -14.75
N ARG A 57 -22.10 -0.34 -14.13
CA ARG A 57 -20.99 0.63 -14.18
C ARG A 57 -20.87 1.44 -12.88
N GLY A 58 -19.74 2.10 -12.69
CA GLY A 58 -19.57 3.13 -11.66
C GLY A 58 -19.86 4.55 -12.18
N GLU A 59 -20.14 5.47 -11.27
CA GLU A 59 -20.11 6.92 -11.50
C GLU A 59 -18.74 7.52 -11.14
N GLY A 60 -18.35 8.63 -11.77
CA GLY A 60 -17.10 9.32 -11.42
C GLY A 60 -15.84 8.59 -11.91
N ARG A 61 -14.80 8.56 -11.07
CA ARG A 61 -13.41 8.25 -11.49
C ARG A 61 -13.13 6.78 -11.79
N GLY A 62 -14.02 5.86 -11.40
CA GLY A 62 -13.83 4.45 -11.68
C GLY A 62 -15.07 3.60 -11.42
N PHE A 63 -14.94 2.31 -11.69
CA PHE A 63 -15.99 1.32 -11.47
C PHE A 63 -16.23 1.11 -9.97
N SER A 64 -15.24 0.55 -9.26
CA SER A 64 -15.23 0.38 -7.81
C SER A 64 -13.82 0.06 -7.33
N ALA A 65 -13.33 0.79 -6.32
CA ALA A 65 -12.00 0.59 -5.75
C ALA A 65 -11.94 -0.45 -4.62
N GLY A 66 -12.99 -1.26 -4.44
CA GLY A 66 -13.05 -2.30 -3.41
C GLY A 66 -13.94 -1.91 -2.23
N ALA A 67 -13.60 -2.37 -1.03
CA ALA A 67 -14.32 -2.06 0.21
C ALA A 67 -13.51 -1.10 1.11
N PRO A 68 -14.15 -0.39 2.06
CA PRO A 68 -13.45 0.42 3.05
C PRO A 68 -12.44 -0.40 3.85
N LEU A 69 -11.27 0.18 4.10
CA LEU A 69 -10.21 -0.49 4.85
C LEU A 69 -10.58 -0.65 6.34
N GLU A 70 -11.41 0.26 6.85
CA GLU A 70 -11.92 0.28 8.21
C GLU A 70 -12.77 -0.96 8.53
N THR A 71 -13.43 -1.52 7.52
CA THR A 71 -14.29 -2.70 7.63
C THR A 71 -13.64 -3.95 7.02
N ALA A 72 -12.35 -3.91 6.64
CA ALA A 72 -11.70 -5.02 5.95
C ALA A 72 -11.70 -6.34 6.76
N LEU A 73 -11.67 -6.24 8.10
CA LEU A 73 -11.73 -7.37 9.03
C LEU A 73 -13.13 -7.58 9.61
N THR A 74 -14.16 -7.06 8.94
CA THR A 74 -15.57 -7.29 9.31
C THR A 74 -16.19 -8.18 8.25
N PRO A 75 -16.75 -9.35 8.62
CA PRO A 75 -17.45 -10.20 7.67
C PRO A 75 -18.57 -9.44 6.96
N ASP A 76 -18.65 -9.58 5.64
CA ASP A 76 -19.69 -8.99 4.81
C ASP A 76 -20.30 -10.02 3.85
N PRO A 77 -21.41 -10.69 4.23
CA PRO A 77 -22.06 -11.67 3.36
C PRO A 77 -22.82 -11.01 2.20
N ASP A 78 -23.05 -9.70 2.26
CA ASP A 78 -23.94 -9.01 1.32
C ASP A 78 -23.35 -8.92 -0.08
N LEU A 79 -22.03 -8.80 -0.20
CA LEU A 79 -21.34 -8.82 -1.49
C LEU A 79 -21.56 -10.15 -2.21
N ALA A 80 -21.38 -11.27 -1.51
CA ALA A 80 -21.59 -12.61 -2.07
C ALA A 80 -23.03 -12.81 -2.55
N ARG A 81 -24.00 -12.32 -1.77
CA ARG A 81 -25.43 -12.35 -2.11
C ARG A 81 -25.73 -11.55 -3.38
N VAL A 82 -25.17 -10.35 -3.53
CA VAL A 82 -25.35 -9.54 -4.75
C VAL A 82 -24.67 -10.17 -5.96
N CYS A 83 -23.45 -10.68 -5.81
CA CYS A 83 -22.76 -11.42 -6.87
C CYS A 83 -23.60 -12.63 -7.34
N ALA A 84 -24.19 -13.39 -6.42
CA ALA A 84 -25.09 -14.49 -6.76
C ALA A 84 -26.33 -14.02 -7.53
N ARG A 85 -26.92 -12.88 -7.16
CA ARG A 85 -28.07 -12.31 -7.91
C ARG A 85 -27.70 -11.84 -9.31
N ILE A 86 -26.55 -11.17 -9.47
CA ILE A 86 -26.05 -10.73 -10.77
C ILE A 86 -25.85 -11.94 -11.70
N GLU A 87 -25.17 -12.98 -11.23
CA GLU A 87 -24.93 -14.19 -12.03
C GLU A 87 -26.22 -14.99 -12.27
N ALA A 88 -27.17 -14.93 -11.33
CA ALA A 88 -28.47 -15.58 -11.48
C ALA A 88 -29.39 -14.88 -12.48
N CYS A 89 -29.13 -13.62 -12.83
CA CYS A 89 -30.01 -12.81 -13.67
C CYS A 89 -30.29 -13.50 -15.03
N PRO A 90 -31.55 -13.65 -15.44
CA PRO A 90 -31.91 -14.26 -16.72
C PRO A 90 -31.54 -13.40 -17.92
N LYS A 91 -31.22 -12.12 -17.70
CA LYS A 91 -30.81 -11.16 -18.74
C LYS A 91 -29.29 -11.02 -18.75
N PRO A 92 -28.65 -10.87 -19.91
CA PRO A 92 -27.21 -10.62 -19.98
C PRO A 92 -26.85 -9.36 -19.17
N VAL A 93 -25.79 -9.47 -18.37
CA VAL A 93 -25.25 -8.39 -17.53
C VAL A 93 -23.83 -8.14 -18.00
N ILE A 94 -23.56 -6.91 -18.41
CA ILE A 94 -22.27 -6.45 -18.91
C ILE A 94 -21.65 -5.52 -17.89
N ALA A 95 -20.52 -5.88 -17.30
CA ALA A 95 -19.73 -4.99 -16.48
C ALA A 95 -18.90 -4.06 -17.38
N ALA A 96 -19.18 -2.76 -17.32
CA ALA A 96 -18.44 -1.72 -18.04
C ALA A 96 -17.40 -1.09 -17.09
N LEU A 97 -16.14 -1.47 -17.26
CA LEU A 97 -15.04 -1.16 -16.35
C LEU A 97 -14.24 0.06 -16.82
N HIS A 98 -14.28 1.15 -16.06
CA HIS A 98 -13.36 2.30 -16.22
C HIS A 98 -12.67 2.60 -14.91
N GLY A 99 -11.52 3.28 -14.96
CA GLY A 99 -10.71 3.54 -13.77
C GLY A 99 -10.43 2.26 -12.99
N MET A 100 -10.64 2.28 -11.68
CA MET A 100 -10.34 1.14 -10.80
C MET A 100 -11.51 0.15 -10.72
N ALA A 101 -11.20 -1.14 -10.85
CA ALA A 101 -12.07 -2.28 -10.54
C ALA A 101 -11.30 -3.26 -9.63
N LEU A 102 -11.21 -2.93 -8.34
CA LEU A 102 -10.41 -3.67 -7.36
C LEU A 102 -11.25 -4.45 -6.38
N GLY A 103 -10.75 -5.60 -5.93
CA GLY A 103 -11.34 -6.42 -4.86
C GLY A 103 -12.84 -6.66 -5.02
N ALA A 104 -13.67 -6.11 -4.14
CA ALA A 104 -15.14 -6.18 -4.25
C ALA A 104 -15.68 -5.72 -5.62
N GLY A 105 -15.07 -4.72 -6.25
CA GLY A 105 -15.39 -4.30 -7.62
C GLY A 105 -15.07 -5.38 -8.66
N CYS A 106 -13.95 -6.08 -8.50
CA CYS A 106 -13.60 -7.23 -9.33
C CYS A 106 -14.57 -8.40 -9.11
N ALA A 107 -14.99 -8.66 -7.86
CA ALA A 107 -15.99 -9.68 -7.56
C ALA A 107 -17.33 -9.43 -8.29
N LEU A 108 -17.81 -8.17 -8.27
CA LEU A 108 -19.00 -7.75 -9.03
C LEU A 108 -18.81 -7.92 -10.55
N ALA A 109 -17.63 -7.58 -11.08
CA ALA A 109 -17.31 -7.75 -12.49
C ALA A 109 -17.25 -9.23 -12.91
N LEU A 110 -16.73 -10.11 -12.06
CA LEU A 110 -16.69 -11.55 -12.28
C LEU A 110 -18.08 -12.19 -12.18
N ALA A 111 -18.96 -11.66 -11.33
CA ALA A 111 -20.35 -12.09 -11.25
C ALA A 111 -21.16 -11.75 -12.52
N ALA A 112 -20.80 -10.67 -13.22
CA ALA A 112 -21.42 -10.31 -14.49
C ALA A 112 -21.16 -11.39 -15.57
N HIS A 113 -22.04 -11.44 -16.57
CA HIS A 113 -21.95 -12.40 -17.66
C HIS A 113 -20.81 -12.04 -18.65
N TRP A 114 -20.64 -10.75 -18.89
CA TRP A 114 -19.70 -10.17 -19.86
C TRP A 114 -18.99 -8.95 -19.27
N ARG A 115 -17.78 -8.67 -19.74
CA ARG A 115 -16.94 -7.57 -19.27
C ARG A 115 -16.36 -6.80 -20.45
N ILE A 116 -16.54 -5.49 -20.44
CA ILE A 116 -15.87 -4.56 -21.37
C ILE A 116 -15.11 -3.52 -20.55
N ALA A 117 -13.86 -3.25 -20.90
CA ALA A 117 -13.02 -2.31 -20.16
C ALA A 117 -12.61 -1.12 -21.04
N HIS A 118 -12.54 0.07 -20.46
CA HIS A 118 -11.81 1.18 -21.06
C HIS A 118 -10.30 0.89 -21.02
N GLU A 119 -9.51 1.36 -21.99
CA GLU A 119 -8.06 1.09 -22.07
C GLU A 119 -7.30 1.53 -20.81
N GLY A 120 -7.72 2.64 -20.20
CA GLY A 120 -7.18 3.15 -18.93
C GLY A 120 -7.73 2.47 -17.67
N ALA A 121 -8.50 1.38 -17.79
CA ALA A 121 -8.99 0.64 -16.63
C ALA A 121 -7.86 -0.18 -15.98
N VAL A 122 -7.95 -0.28 -14.66
CA VAL A 122 -7.02 -1.02 -13.80
C VAL A 122 -7.82 -2.00 -12.97
N ILE A 123 -7.48 -3.28 -13.07
CA ILE A 123 -8.21 -4.38 -12.42
C ILE A 123 -7.25 -5.08 -11.47
N GLY A 124 -7.71 -5.48 -10.28
CA GLY A 124 -6.80 -6.12 -9.31
C GLY A 124 -7.50 -6.72 -8.10
N LEU A 125 -6.76 -7.57 -7.39
CA LEU A 125 -7.21 -8.34 -6.23
C LEU A 125 -6.19 -8.14 -5.09
N PRO A 126 -6.30 -7.05 -4.32
CA PRO A 126 -5.29 -6.64 -3.35
C PRO A 126 -5.36 -7.40 -2.00
N GLU A 127 -6.29 -8.34 -1.84
CA GLU A 127 -6.66 -8.94 -0.55
C GLU A 127 -5.51 -9.62 0.19
N LEU A 128 -4.57 -10.24 -0.54
CA LEU A 128 -3.41 -10.86 0.09
C LEU A 128 -2.53 -9.83 0.81
N GLY A 129 -2.46 -8.61 0.29
CA GLY A 129 -1.79 -7.48 0.95
C GLY A 129 -2.46 -7.03 2.25
N LEU A 130 -3.67 -7.53 2.55
CA LEU A 130 -4.41 -7.33 3.79
C LEU A 130 -4.41 -8.58 4.68
N GLY A 131 -3.71 -9.65 4.28
CA GLY A 131 -3.72 -10.93 4.99
C GLY A 131 -5.03 -11.71 4.80
N LEU A 132 -5.75 -11.44 3.70
CA LEU A 132 -7.03 -12.04 3.37
C LEU A 132 -6.94 -12.74 2.00
N ILE A 133 -8.02 -13.43 1.64
CA ILE A 133 -8.24 -13.92 0.27
C ILE A 133 -9.37 -13.13 -0.39
N PRO A 134 -9.42 -13.04 -1.73
CA PRO A 134 -10.58 -12.52 -2.42
C PRO A 134 -11.83 -13.31 -2.04
N GLY A 135 -12.93 -12.61 -1.73
CA GLY A 135 -14.19 -13.22 -1.34
C GLY A 135 -15.28 -13.15 -2.42
N ALA A 136 -16.52 -13.42 -2.02
CA ALA A 136 -17.73 -13.31 -2.84
C ALA A 136 -17.71 -14.14 -4.12
N GLY A 137 -17.07 -15.31 -4.08
CA GLY A 137 -16.89 -16.27 -5.16
C GLY A 137 -15.77 -15.93 -6.11
N THR A 138 -14.87 -15.01 -5.76
CA THR A 138 -13.74 -14.62 -6.61
C THR A 138 -12.76 -15.77 -6.79
N THR A 139 -12.40 -16.51 -5.72
CA THR A 139 -11.50 -17.66 -5.84
C THR A 139 -12.15 -18.82 -6.61
N GLN A 140 -13.46 -18.76 -6.80
CA GLN A 140 -14.23 -19.77 -7.52
C GLN A 140 -14.45 -19.39 -8.99
N ARG A 141 -14.81 -18.12 -9.27
CA ARG A 141 -15.12 -17.65 -10.63
C ARG A 141 -13.88 -17.37 -11.45
N LEU A 142 -12.83 -16.81 -10.85
CA LEU A 142 -11.63 -16.40 -11.58
C LEU A 142 -10.91 -17.60 -12.22
N PRO A 143 -10.63 -18.72 -11.50
CA PRO A 143 -10.01 -19.90 -12.12
C PRO A 143 -10.85 -20.51 -13.24
N ARG A 144 -12.19 -20.47 -13.12
CA ARG A 144 -13.13 -20.93 -14.16
C ARG A 144 -13.12 -20.03 -15.39
N LEU A 145 -12.80 -18.75 -15.23
CA LEU A 145 -12.71 -17.79 -16.33
C LEU A 145 -11.36 -17.84 -17.05
N ILE A 146 -10.25 -17.77 -16.32
CA ILE A 146 -8.90 -17.56 -16.90
C ILE A 146 -7.92 -18.73 -16.67
N GLY A 147 -8.36 -19.81 -16.02
CA GLY A 147 -7.50 -20.91 -15.58
C GLY A 147 -6.92 -20.68 -14.18
N ALA A 148 -6.69 -21.76 -13.45
CA ALA A 148 -6.17 -21.75 -12.08
C ALA A 148 -4.77 -21.15 -11.99
N GLU A 149 -3.90 -21.44 -12.96
CA GLU A 149 -2.52 -20.92 -12.98
C GLU A 149 -2.48 -19.38 -13.01
N GLN A 150 -3.21 -18.78 -13.94
CA GLN A 150 -3.27 -17.32 -14.07
C GLN A 150 -4.04 -16.68 -12.91
N ALA A 151 -5.09 -17.34 -12.42
CA ALA A 151 -5.83 -16.86 -11.25
C ALA A 151 -4.95 -16.81 -10.00
N LEU A 152 -4.18 -17.87 -9.72
CA LEU A 152 -3.24 -17.90 -8.60
C LEU A 152 -2.16 -16.84 -8.74
N ARG A 153 -1.58 -16.69 -9.94
CA ARG A 153 -0.58 -15.65 -10.22
C ARG A 153 -1.12 -14.26 -9.85
N LEU A 154 -2.31 -13.89 -10.32
CA LEU A 154 -2.91 -12.59 -10.04
C LEU A 154 -3.22 -12.37 -8.54
N MET A 155 -3.77 -13.39 -7.86
CA MET A 155 -4.18 -13.27 -6.46
C MET A 155 -2.99 -13.35 -5.48
N LEU A 156 -1.93 -14.10 -5.82
CA LEU A 156 -0.71 -14.21 -5.03
C LEU A 156 0.22 -13.00 -5.20
N GLU A 157 0.33 -12.47 -6.42
CA GLU A 157 1.11 -11.24 -6.66
C GLU A 157 0.40 -10.00 -6.09
N ALA A 158 -0.93 -10.05 -5.94
CA ALA A 158 -1.80 -8.97 -5.48
C ALA A 158 -1.58 -7.64 -6.22
N ARG A 159 -1.05 -7.71 -7.46
CA ARG A 159 -0.75 -6.54 -8.28
C ARG A 159 -1.94 -6.18 -9.18
N PRO A 160 -2.17 -4.88 -9.42
CA PRO A 160 -3.10 -4.46 -10.44
C PRO A 160 -2.57 -4.80 -11.85
N ILE A 161 -3.48 -5.09 -12.77
CA ILE A 161 -3.23 -5.36 -14.19
C ILE A 161 -3.96 -4.34 -15.07
N SER A 162 -3.40 -4.07 -16.26
CA SER A 162 -4.01 -3.18 -17.25
C SER A 162 -5.19 -3.84 -17.97
N ALA A 163 -6.03 -3.04 -18.62
CA ALA A 163 -7.09 -3.55 -19.49
C ALA A 163 -6.55 -4.47 -20.61
N ALA A 164 -5.37 -4.15 -21.16
CA ALA A 164 -4.72 -4.96 -22.19
C ALA A 164 -4.27 -6.34 -21.66
N GLU A 165 -3.65 -6.39 -20.48
CA GLU A 165 -3.31 -7.67 -19.84
C GLU A 165 -4.58 -8.47 -19.49
N ALA A 166 -5.60 -7.81 -18.95
CA ALA A 166 -6.87 -8.43 -18.62
C ALA A 166 -7.58 -9.05 -19.86
N LEU A 167 -7.49 -8.40 -21.02
CA LEU A 167 -7.99 -8.94 -22.29
C LEU A 167 -7.17 -10.17 -22.72
N ALA A 168 -5.85 -10.10 -22.66
CA ALA A 168 -4.96 -11.20 -23.05
C ALA A 168 -5.20 -12.46 -22.19
N LEU A 169 -5.49 -12.29 -20.90
CA LEU A 169 -5.85 -13.38 -19.99
C LEU A 169 -7.28 -13.91 -20.20
N GLY A 170 -8.13 -13.17 -20.91
CA GLY A 170 -9.56 -13.47 -21.04
C GLY A 170 -10.38 -13.12 -19.80
N LEU A 171 -9.87 -12.26 -18.92
CA LEU A 171 -10.60 -11.71 -17.78
C LEU A 171 -11.64 -10.68 -18.26
N VAL A 172 -11.26 -9.88 -19.25
CA VAL A 172 -12.15 -8.95 -19.97
C VAL A 172 -12.42 -9.50 -21.37
N ASP A 173 -13.64 -9.32 -21.87
CA ASP A 173 -14.03 -9.80 -23.20
C ASP A 173 -13.65 -8.80 -24.31
N GLU A 174 -13.75 -7.49 -24.04
CA GLU A 174 -13.39 -6.41 -24.98
C GLU A 174 -12.74 -5.20 -24.30
N VAL A 175 -11.82 -4.54 -25.01
CA VAL A 175 -11.22 -3.26 -24.57
C VAL A 175 -11.62 -2.15 -25.53
N CYS A 176 -12.01 -1.00 -24.98
CA CYS A 176 -12.45 0.19 -25.70
C CYS A 176 -11.49 1.36 -25.45
N THR A 177 -11.11 2.07 -26.50
CA THR A 177 -10.31 3.32 -26.45
C THR A 177 -11.18 4.59 -26.51
N GLY A 178 -12.48 4.44 -26.77
CA GLY A 178 -13.44 5.54 -26.92
C GLY A 178 -14.42 5.65 -25.76
N VAL A 179 -15.64 6.11 -26.07
CA VAL A 179 -16.69 6.29 -25.06
C VAL A 179 -17.23 4.94 -24.58
N LEU A 180 -16.76 4.48 -23.42
CA LEU A 180 -17.08 3.16 -22.86
C LEU A 180 -18.59 2.86 -22.81
N GLY A 181 -19.42 3.86 -22.47
CA GLY A 181 -20.87 3.70 -22.42
C GLY A 181 -21.48 3.33 -23.78
N GLN A 182 -20.98 3.91 -24.87
CA GLN A 182 -21.43 3.57 -26.23
C GLN A 182 -20.99 2.16 -26.62
N ALA A 183 -19.74 1.79 -26.29
CA ALA A 183 -19.22 0.45 -26.56
C ALA A 183 -20.00 -0.63 -25.78
N ALA A 184 -20.33 -0.37 -24.52
CA ALA A 184 -21.15 -1.27 -23.70
C ALA A 184 -22.58 -1.42 -24.24
N LEU A 185 -23.20 -0.33 -24.72
CA LEU A 185 -24.51 -0.40 -25.39
C LEU A 185 -24.44 -1.19 -26.71
N ALA A 186 -23.37 -1.01 -27.49
CA ALA A 186 -23.15 -1.76 -28.71
C ALA A 186 -22.96 -3.26 -28.42
N MET A 187 -22.24 -3.63 -27.36
CA MET A 187 -22.11 -5.01 -26.89
C MET A 187 -23.47 -5.58 -26.45
N ALA A 188 -24.27 -4.82 -25.70
CA ALA A 188 -25.61 -5.23 -25.28
C ALA A 188 -26.55 -5.50 -26.46
N GLY A 189 -26.41 -4.73 -27.56
CA GLY A 189 -27.20 -4.90 -28.78
C GLY A 189 -26.95 -6.18 -29.58
N ARG A 190 -25.93 -6.99 -29.21
CA ARG A 190 -25.54 -8.21 -29.95
C ARG A 190 -26.36 -9.45 -29.61
N GLY A 191 -27.36 -9.34 -28.72
CA GLY A 191 -28.18 -10.48 -28.32
C GLY A 191 -27.42 -11.54 -27.51
N LEU A 192 -26.50 -11.10 -26.65
CA LEU A 192 -25.69 -11.98 -25.82
C LEU A 192 -26.54 -12.83 -24.87
N ALA A 193 -26.18 -14.09 -24.69
CA ALA A 193 -26.75 -14.94 -23.66
C ALA A 193 -26.03 -14.76 -22.31
N PRO A 194 -26.69 -15.01 -21.17
CA PRO A 194 -26.03 -15.11 -19.87
C PRO A 194 -24.93 -16.20 -19.86
N ARG A 195 -23.66 -15.82 -19.67
CA ARG A 195 -22.54 -16.74 -19.44
C ARG A 195 -22.26 -16.85 -17.95
N ARG A 196 -22.55 -18.00 -17.35
CA ARG A 196 -22.45 -18.23 -15.89
C ARG A 196 -21.17 -18.97 -15.56
N LEU A 197 -20.25 -18.30 -14.88
CA LEU A 197 -18.94 -18.88 -14.55
C LEU A 197 -19.06 -20.04 -13.57
N SER A 198 -20.07 -20.03 -12.70
CA SER A 198 -20.42 -21.14 -11.80
C SER A 198 -20.75 -22.47 -12.50
N GLN A 199 -21.12 -22.44 -13.78
CA GLN A 199 -21.43 -23.61 -14.60
C GLN A 199 -20.22 -24.08 -15.43
N MET A 200 -19.10 -23.36 -15.36
CA MET A 200 -17.87 -23.68 -16.07
C MET A 200 -16.90 -24.43 -15.16
N MET A 201 -15.92 -25.09 -15.79
CA MET A 201 -14.76 -25.66 -15.10
C MET A 201 -13.50 -24.85 -15.43
N PRO A 202 -12.47 -24.85 -14.57
CA PRO A 202 -11.17 -24.27 -14.91
C PRO A 202 -10.65 -24.79 -16.24
N ARG A 203 -10.15 -23.89 -17.09
CA ARG A 203 -9.67 -24.23 -18.45
C ARG A 203 -8.49 -25.21 -18.42
N ASP A 204 -7.71 -25.15 -17.36
CA ASP A 204 -6.51 -25.94 -17.10
C ASP A 204 -6.75 -27.05 -16.05
N LEU A 205 -8.00 -27.53 -15.91
CA LEU A 205 -8.38 -28.55 -14.93
C LEU A 205 -7.46 -29.78 -14.94
N SER A 206 -7.02 -30.24 -16.12
CA SER A 206 -6.11 -31.40 -16.25
C SER A 206 -4.71 -31.14 -15.67
N ARG A 207 -4.28 -29.88 -15.58
CA ARG A 207 -2.99 -29.45 -15.01
C ARG A 207 -3.13 -28.95 -13.57
N LEU A 208 -4.34 -28.88 -13.03
CA LEU A 208 -4.61 -28.30 -11.71
C LEU A 208 -3.71 -28.87 -10.61
N PRO A 209 -3.47 -30.20 -10.50
CA PRO A 209 -2.56 -30.73 -9.48
C PRO A 209 -1.13 -30.17 -9.59
N ALA A 210 -0.60 -30.03 -10.81
CA ALA A 210 0.74 -29.50 -11.04
C ALA A 210 0.81 -28.00 -10.76
N VAL A 211 -0.24 -27.25 -11.11
CA VAL A 211 -0.37 -25.81 -10.81
C VAL A 211 -0.41 -25.57 -9.31
N VAL A 212 -1.21 -26.35 -8.57
CA VAL A 212 -1.32 -26.25 -7.11
C VAL A 212 0.00 -26.58 -6.44
N GLU A 213 0.67 -27.66 -6.87
CA GLU A 213 1.97 -28.03 -6.33
C GLU A 213 3.02 -26.94 -6.58
N ALA A 214 3.08 -26.40 -7.79
CA ALA A 214 3.98 -25.29 -8.12
C ALA A 214 3.70 -24.05 -7.25
N ALA A 215 2.42 -23.72 -7.02
CA ALA A 215 2.04 -22.62 -6.14
C ALA A 215 2.47 -22.88 -4.69
N ARG A 216 2.23 -24.08 -4.14
CA ARG A 216 2.66 -24.46 -2.77
C ARG A 216 4.17 -24.40 -2.61
N VAL A 217 4.93 -24.84 -3.61
CA VAL A 217 6.40 -24.71 -3.63
C VAL A 217 6.81 -23.23 -3.62
N GLN A 218 6.14 -22.38 -4.42
CA GLN A 218 6.41 -20.94 -4.45
C GLN A 218 6.13 -20.24 -3.11
N LEU A 219 5.15 -20.72 -2.33
CA LEU A 219 4.85 -20.15 -1.01
C LEU A 219 6.02 -20.30 -0.01
N GLY A 220 6.85 -21.33 -0.18
CA GLY A 220 8.01 -21.57 0.68
C GLY A 220 7.66 -21.58 2.17
N ALA A 221 8.39 -20.80 2.98
CA ALA A 221 8.14 -20.64 4.41
C ALA A 221 7.37 -19.35 4.74
N THR A 222 6.49 -18.89 3.85
CA THR A 222 5.72 -17.65 4.07
C THR A 222 4.96 -17.70 5.40
N PRO A 223 5.04 -16.63 6.23
CA PRO A 223 4.32 -16.57 7.49
C PRO A 223 2.84 -16.26 7.31
N LEU A 224 2.37 -15.98 6.08
CA LEU A 224 1.00 -15.54 5.80
C LEU A 224 0.05 -16.74 5.57
N PRO A 225 -0.88 -17.04 6.50
CA PRO A 225 -1.83 -18.15 6.32
C PRO A 225 -2.76 -17.95 5.12
N ALA A 226 -3.01 -16.69 4.75
CA ALA A 226 -3.86 -16.31 3.62
C ALA A 226 -3.37 -16.87 2.28
N ALA A 227 -2.04 -16.91 2.07
CA ALA A 227 -1.48 -17.41 0.81
C ALA A 227 -1.76 -18.91 0.64
N TRP A 228 -1.66 -19.69 1.72
CA TRP A 228 -1.97 -21.12 1.72
C TRP A 228 -3.47 -21.36 1.49
N LYS A 229 -4.33 -20.68 2.26
CA LYS A 229 -5.79 -20.78 2.09
C LYS A 229 -6.26 -20.36 0.70
N LEU A 230 -5.59 -19.39 0.08
CA LEU A 230 -5.86 -18.98 -1.30
C LEU A 230 -5.62 -20.13 -2.29
N VAL A 231 -4.49 -20.83 -2.16
CA VAL A 231 -4.18 -22.00 -3.01
C VAL A 231 -5.23 -23.08 -2.83
N ASP A 232 -5.60 -23.40 -1.58
CA ASP A 232 -6.62 -24.40 -1.28
C ASP A 232 -7.99 -24.03 -1.86
N CYS A 233 -8.38 -22.75 -1.78
CA CYS A 233 -9.65 -22.27 -2.35
C CYS A 233 -9.67 -22.32 -3.88
N VAL A 234 -8.53 -22.08 -4.56
CA VAL A 234 -8.42 -22.23 -6.01
C VAL A 234 -8.40 -23.70 -6.42
N GLU A 235 -7.72 -24.56 -5.68
CA GLU A 235 -7.76 -26.01 -5.90
C GLU A 235 -9.21 -26.53 -5.84
N ALA A 236 -9.98 -26.08 -4.85
CA ALA A 236 -11.39 -26.41 -4.72
C ALA A 236 -12.25 -26.01 -5.93
N SER A 237 -11.84 -25.00 -6.71
CA SER A 237 -12.56 -24.56 -7.91
C SER A 237 -12.60 -25.62 -9.02
N GLY A 238 -11.66 -26.57 -9.04
CA GLY A 238 -11.66 -27.70 -9.97
C GLY A 238 -12.14 -29.02 -9.36
N LEU A 239 -12.14 -29.14 -8.03
CA LEU A 239 -12.45 -30.41 -7.33
C LEU A 239 -13.86 -30.47 -6.76
N LEU A 240 -14.45 -29.33 -6.40
CA LEU A 240 -15.74 -29.26 -5.71
C LEU A 240 -16.82 -28.62 -6.59
N PRO A 241 -18.11 -28.98 -6.37
CA PRO A 241 -19.22 -28.20 -6.87
C PRO A 241 -19.10 -26.73 -6.46
N PHE A 242 -19.50 -25.81 -7.34
CA PHE A 242 -19.33 -24.36 -7.12
C PHE A 242 -19.85 -23.89 -5.76
N ALA A 243 -21.04 -24.33 -5.34
CA ALA A 243 -21.62 -23.97 -4.05
C ALA A 243 -20.77 -24.43 -2.84
N MET A 244 -20.14 -25.61 -2.92
CA MET A 244 -19.23 -26.08 -1.87
C MET A 244 -17.92 -25.27 -1.86
N GLY A 245 -17.43 -24.90 -3.04
CA GLY A 245 -16.27 -23.99 -3.16
C GLY A 245 -16.55 -22.61 -2.55
N LEU A 246 -17.76 -22.07 -2.69
CA LEU A 246 -18.16 -20.82 -2.02
C LEU A 246 -18.14 -20.95 -0.49
N ASN A 247 -18.67 -22.04 0.05
CA ASN A 247 -18.66 -22.28 1.50
C ASN A 247 -17.22 -22.39 2.04
N MET A 248 -16.32 -23.00 1.27
CA MET A 248 -14.90 -23.10 1.62
C MET A 248 -14.20 -21.74 1.59
N GLU A 249 -14.48 -20.92 0.57
CA GLU A 249 -13.97 -19.53 0.48
C GLU A 249 -14.45 -18.68 1.67
N GLU A 250 -15.74 -18.77 2.01
CA GLU A 250 -16.32 -18.03 3.15
C GLU A 250 -15.72 -18.47 4.49
N ALA A 251 -15.58 -19.77 4.71
CA ALA A 251 -14.93 -20.31 5.92
C ALA A 251 -13.46 -19.88 6.01
N ALA A 252 -12.72 -19.95 4.90
CA ALA A 252 -11.33 -19.53 4.84
C ALA A 252 -11.18 -18.04 5.14
N LEU A 253 -12.05 -17.18 4.60
CA LEU A 253 -12.06 -15.75 4.90
C LEU A 253 -12.38 -15.49 6.38
N GLY A 254 -13.37 -16.18 6.93
CA GLY A 254 -13.74 -16.09 8.34
C GLY A 254 -12.59 -16.42 9.29
N ASP A 255 -11.83 -17.47 9.00
CA ASP A 255 -10.62 -17.82 9.75
C ASP A 255 -9.56 -16.71 9.67
N LEU A 256 -9.34 -16.16 8.47
CA LEU A 256 -8.28 -15.18 8.22
C LEU A 256 -8.52 -13.83 8.89
N ILE A 257 -9.79 -13.40 8.96
CA ILE A 257 -10.19 -12.15 9.64
C ILE A 257 -9.72 -12.13 11.11
N ALA A 258 -9.69 -13.30 11.77
CA ALA A 258 -9.27 -13.41 13.16
C ALA A 258 -7.74 -13.49 13.36
N THR A 259 -6.95 -13.53 12.28
CA THR A 259 -5.52 -13.79 12.37
C THR A 259 -4.70 -12.58 12.81
N PRO A 260 -3.56 -12.81 13.50
CA PRO A 260 -2.58 -11.77 13.78
C PRO A 260 -2.11 -11.00 12.56
N GLU A 261 -1.90 -11.71 11.46
CA GLU A 261 -1.26 -11.22 10.25
C GLU A 261 -2.21 -10.27 9.52
N ALA A 262 -3.50 -10.61 9.44
CA ALA A 262 -4.51 -9.73 8.85
C ALA A 262 -4.68 -8.43 9.68
N ALA A 263 -4.72 -8.55 11.01
CA ALA A 263 -4.74 -7.38 11.89
C ALA A 263 -3.52 -6.46 11.69
N GLY A 264 -2.32 -7.05 11.59
CA GLY A 264 -1.08 -6.31 11.36
C GLY A 264 -1.03 -5.64 9.98
N LEU A 265 -1.38 -6.36 8.90
CA LEU A 265 -1.37 -5.82 7.54
C LEU A 265 -2.39 -4.70 7.34
N VAL A 266 -3.60 -4.85 7.88
CA VAL A 266 -4.62 -3.80 7.84
C VAL A 266 -4.17 -2.57 8.65
N HIS A 267 -3.58 -2.77 9.83
CA HIS A 267 -3.02 -1.67 10.62
C HIS A 267 -1.88 -0.96 9.89
N ALA A 268 -0.91 -1.70 9.35
CA ALA A 268 0.21 -1.16 8.59
C ALA A 268 -0.29 -0.28 7.44
N LEU A 269 -1.23 -0.76 6.63
CA LEU A 269 -1.77 0.03 5.52
C LEU A 269 -2.50 1.31 5.99
N ARG A 270 -3.20 1.26 7.13
CA ARG A 270 -3.83 2.45 7.73
C ARG A 270 -2.78 3.44 8.22
N ALA A 271 -1.77 2.96 8.94
CA ALA A 271 -0.68 3.78 9.46
C ALA A 271 0.10 4.45 8.31
N GLU A 272 0.46 3.68 7.27
CA GLU A 272 1.11 4.18 6.06
C GLU A 272 0.28 5.29 5.40
N ARG A 273 -1.03 5.08 5.20
CA ARG A 273 -1.92 6.10 4.61
C ARG A 273 -1.98 7.38 5.45
N LEU A 274 -2.03 7.26 6.77
CA LEU A 274 -2.10 8.41 7.68
C LEU A 274 -0.78 9.17 7.79
N ALA A 275 0.35 8.47 7.76
CA ALA A 275 1.69 9.05 7.85
C ALA A 275 2.11 9.74 6.52
N LEU A 276 1.72 9.14 5.39
CA LEU A 276 2.02 9.63 4.05
C LEU A 276 1.00 10.65 3.52
N ALA A 277 -0.14 10.80 4.20
CA ALA A 277 -1.16 11.78 3.85
C ALA A 277 -0.54 13.19 3.76
N PRO A 278 -0.91 13.99 2.74
CA PRO A 278 -0.47 15.38 2.69
C PRO A 278 -1.04 16.15 3.88
N PRO A 279 -0.30 17.13 4.44
CA PRO A 279 -0.83 18.01 5.48
C PRO A 279 -2.11 18.71 4.97
N GLN A 280 -3.11 18.83 5.83
CA GLN A 280 -4.33 19.58 5.50
C GLN A 280 -3.98 21.07 5.38
N GLY A 281 -4.18 21.68 4.20
CA GLY A 281 -3.82 23.07 3.99
C GLY A 281 -3.70 23.48 2.51
N GLN A 282 -3.11 24.65 2.27
CA GLN A 282 -2.88 25.18 0.93
C GLN A 282 -1.86 24.33 0.16
N PRO A 283 -2.02 24.16 -1.17
CA PRO A 283 -1.06 23.45 -1.99
C PRO A 283 0.33 24.10 -1.86
N ALA A 284 1.35 23.28 -1.64
CA ALA A 284 2.72 23.77 -1.59
C ALA A 284 3.13 24.33 -2.97
N PRO A 285 3.89 25.44 -3.02
CA PRO A 285 4.47 25.90 -4.26
C PRO A 285 5.40 24.83 -4.85
N GLY A 286 5.34 24.64 -6.17
CA GLY A 286 6.19 23.67 -6.86
C GLY A 286 7.67 24.09 -6.79
N VAL A 287 8.55 23.14 -6.46
CA VAL A 287 10.01 23.33 -6.46
C VAL A 287 10.55 23.13 -7.87
N ARG A 288 11.21 24.15 -8.43
CA ARG A 288 11.84 24.14 -9.76
C ARG A 288 13.36 24.17 -9.67
N THR A 289 13.91 24.83 -8.66
CA THR A 289 15.36 24.96 -8.45
C THR A 289 15.75 24.51 -7.05
N VAL A 290 16.83 23.73 -6.93
CA VAL A 290 17.38 23.33 -5.64
C VAL A 290 18.88 23.59 -5.56
N GLY A 291 19.33 24.04 -4.40
CA GLY A 291 20.75 24.10 -4.04
C GLY A 291 21.14 22.91 -3.19
N ILE A 292 22.30 22.32 -3.46
CA ILE A 292 22.88 21.25 -2.65
C ILE A 292 24.27 21.70 -2.23
N TRP A 293 24.46 21.81 -0.92
CA TRP A 293 25.75 22.10 -0.32
C TRP A 293 26.43 20.79 0.07
N GLY A 294 27.63 20.54 -0.47
CA GLY A 294 28.42 19.34 -0.22
C GLY A 294 28.35 18.32 -1.36
N ALA A 295 29.47 18.15 -2.06
CA ALA A 295 29.72 17.11 -3.06
C ALA A 295 30.00 15.76 -2.37
N THR A 296 28.95 15.19 -1.78
CA THR A 296 28.96 13.90 -1.08
C THR A 296 28.17 12.85 -1.86
N ASP A 297 28.24 11.58 -1.46
CA ASP A 297 27.40 10.53 -2.05
C ASP A 297 25.90 10.82 -1.91
N VAL A 298 25.49 11.35 -0.75
CA VAL A 298 24.10 11.78 -0.51
C VAL A 298 23.72 12.96 -1.40
N GLY A 299 24.63 13.93 -1.55
CA GLY A 299 24.43 15.07 -2.45
C GLY A 299 24.35 14.65 -3.93
N ALA A 300 25.15 13.67 -4.35
CA ALA A 300 25.13 13.10 -5.69
C ALA A 300 23.80 12.41 -5.98
N GLU A 301 23.33 11.57 -5.07
CA GLU A 301 22.07 10.84 -5.21
C GLU A 301 20.88 11.80 -5.26
N LEU A 302 20.88 12.82 -4.39
CA LEU A 302 19.85 13.86 -4.38
C LEU A 302 19.85 14.67 -5.68
N ALA A 303 21.01 15.06 -6.18
CA ALA A 303 21.16 15.76 -7.46
C ALA A 303 20.61 14.92 -8.62
N LEU A 304 21.01 13.65 -8.70
CA LEU A 304 20.57 12.69 -9.71
C LEU A 304 19.05 12.54 -9.73
N GLN A 305 18.44 12.35 -8.56
CA GLN A 305 16.99 12.21 -8.44
C GLN A 305 16.25 13.50 -8.84
N ALA A 306 16.75 14.66 -8.42
CA ALA A 306 16.17 15.96 -8.74
C ALA A 306 16.18 16.25 -10.25
N VAL A 307 17.31 16.06 -10.94
CA VAL A 307 17.40 16.33 -12.38
C VAL A 307 16.54 15.40 -13.23
N ARG A 308 16.38 14.15 -12.80
CA ARG A 308 15.47 13.16 -13.41
C ARG A 308 14.01 13.58 -13.28
N ALA A 309 13.65 14.20 -12.17
CA ALA A 309 12.32 14.75 -11.94
C ALA A 309 12.08 16.10 -12.64
N GLY A 310 13.07 16.60 -13.41
CA GLY A 310 12.98 17.88 -14.12
C GLY A 310 13.13 19.09 -13.20
N VAL A 311 13.98 18.99 -12.18
CA VAL A 311 14.35 20.07 -11.26
C VAL A 311 15.76 20.52 -11.59
N GLU A 312 15.99 21.83 -11.61
CA GLU A 312 17.31 22.44 -11.78
C GLU A 312 18.11 22.31 -10.49
N VAL A 313 19.38 21.91 -10.58
CA VAL A 313 20.25 21.64 -9.42
C VAL A 313 21.49 22.50 -9.49
N VAL A 314 21.79 23.19 -8.39
CA VAL A 314 23.07 23.87 -8.17
C VAL A 314 23.82 23.15 -7.05
N LEU A 315 24.92 22.47 -7.39
CA LEU A 315 25.79 21.78 -6.44
C LEU A 315 27.01 22.65 -6.09
N VAL A 316 27.25 22.89 -4.81
CA VAL A 316 28.46 23.61 -4.36
C VAL A 316 29.28 22.78 -3.39
N ASP A 317 30.60 22.91 -3.48
CA ASP A 317 31.56 22.40 -2.51
C ASP A 317 32.84 23.25 -2.55
N ALA A 318 33.56 23.32 -1.44
CA ALA A 318 34.86 23.98 -1.39
C ALA A 318 35.91 23.20 -2.21
N ASP A 319 35.82 21.86 -2.22
CA ASP A 319 36.75 21.00 -2.93
C ASP A 319 36.31 20.76 -4.39
N ARG A 320 37.12 21.24 -5.33
CA ARG A 320 36.93 21.02 -6.76
C ARG A 320 37.06 19.54 -7.16
N GLY A 321 37.91 18.79 -6.46
CA GLY A 321 38.09 17.36 -6.66
C GLY A 321 36.80 16.61 -6.35
N ALA A 322 36.22 16.87 -5.17
CA ALA A 322 34.92 16.34 -4.76
C ALA A 322 33.81 16.68 -5.77
N LEU A 323 33.69 17.96 -6.19
CA LEU A 323 32.71 18.36 -7.22
C LEU A 323 32.88 17.56 -8.52
N THR A 324 34.10 17.45 -9.01
CA THR A 324 34.38 16.71 -10.25
C THR A 324 34.00 15.24 -10.12
N GLY A 325 34.33 14.62 -8.98
CA GLY A 325 33.98 13.24 -8.67
C GLY A 325 32.47 13.02 -8.60
N THR A 326 31.74 13.87 -7.88
CA THR A 326 30.28 13.81 -7.78
C THR A 326 29.60 13.99 -9.13
N LEU A 327 30.02 14.98 -9.93
CA LEU A 327 29.48 15.19 -11.27
C LEU A 327 29.73 13.98 -12.17
N ALA A 328 30.93 13.40 -12.12
CA ALA A 328 31.24 12.19 -12.87
C ALA A 328 30.37 11.00 -12.43
N SER A 329 30.11 10.86 -11.12
CA SER A 329 29.20 9.84 -10.58
C SER A 329 27.77 10.01 -11.10
N VAL A 330 27.20 11.22 -11.05
CA VAL A 330 25.86 11.53 -11.56
C VAL A 330 25.74 11.23 -13.05
N VAL A 331 26.71 11.67 -13.85
CA VAL A 331 26.76 11.38 -15.29
C VAL A 331 26.83 9.88 -15.55
N GLY A 332 27.73 9.17 -14.86
CA GLY A 332 27.89 7.73 -15.00
C GLY A 332 26.61 6.97 -14.65
N ALA A 333 25.88 7.40 -13.62
CA ALA A 333 24.59 6.83 -13.25
C ALA A 333 23.52 7.06 -14.32
N LEU A 334 23.43 8.28 -14.89
CA LEU A 334 22.52 8.55 -16.00
C LEU A 334 22.84 7.70 -17.24
N ASP A 335 24.13 7.54 -17.57
CA ASP A 335 24.57 6.71 -18.69
C ASP A 335 24.23 5.22 -18.47
N ALA A 336 24.38 4.73 -17.24
CA ALA A 336 24.00 3.37 -16.87
C ALA A 336 22.48 3.14 -17.01
N GLU A 337 21.65 4.13 -16.70
CA GLU A 337 20.19 4.05 -16.90
C GLU A 337 19.81 3.99 -18.38
N VAL A 338 20.51 4.74 -19.24
CA VAL A 338 20.33 4.67 -20.70
C VAL A 338 20.74 3.29 -21.22
N ALA A 339 21.90 2.79 -20.80
CA ALA A 339 22.37 1.46 -21.17
C ALA A 339 21.41 0.35 -20.73
N ALA A 340 20.72 0.54 -19.60
CA ALA A 340 19.69 -0.36 -19.10
C ALA A 340 18.30 -0.15 -19.72
N GLY A 341 18.14 0.79 -20.65
CA GLY A 341 16.86 1.10 -21.30
C GLY A 341 15.82 1.77 -20.40
N ARG A 342 16.22 2.26 -19.22
CA ARG A 342 15.36 2.94 -18.25
C ARG A 342 15.23 4.44 -18.51
N LEU A 343 16.11 5.01 -19.33
CA LEU A 343 16.12 6.42 -19.71
C LEU A 343 16.44 6.55 -21.21
N THR A 344 15.82 7.50 -21.91
CA THR A 344 16.19 7.78 -23.31
C THR A 344 17.43 8.68 -23.37
N PRO A 345 18.23 8.63 -24.45
CA PRO A 345 19.36 9.55 -24.63
C PRO A 345 18.96 11.03 -24.52
N GLU A 346 17.81 11.41 -25.06
CA GLU A 346 17.31 12.80 -25.00
C GLU A 346 16.93 13.19 -23.56
N ALA A 347 16.30 12.28 -22.82
CA ALA A 347 15.94 12.51 -21.42
C ALA A 347 17.20 12.59 -20.53
N ARG A 348 18.25 11.83 -20.86
CA ARG A 348 19.56 11.91 -20.21
C ARG A 348 20.23 13.26 -20.43
N GLU A 349 20.34 13.71 -21.67
CA GLU A 349 20.93 15.03 -21.98
C GLU A 349 20.12 16.15 -21.32
N ALA A 350 18.79 16.06 -21.37
CA ALA A 350 17.94 17.03 -20.70
C ALA A 350 18.15 17.02 -19.19
N ALA A 351 18.35 15.87 -18.54
CA ALA A 351 18.66 15.79 -17.11
C ALA A 351 20.04 16.39 -16.79
N TRP A 352 21.06 16.06 -17.56
CA TRP A 352 22.41 16.61 -17.37
C TRP A 352 22.44 18.13 -17.56
N GLY A 353 21.70 18.65 -18.54
CA GLY A 353 21.58 20.09 -18.79
C GLY A 353 20.96 20.89 -17.63
N ARG A 354 20.37 20.23 -16.63
CA ARG A 354 19.82 20.86 -15.41
C ARG A 354 20.81 20.97 -14.26
N MET A 355 22.03 20.47 -14.44
CA MET A 355 23.08 20.54 -13.43
C MET A 355 23.98 21.74 -13.64
N ALA A 356 24.11 22.55 -12.58
CA ALA A 356 25.17 23.53 -12.42
C ALA A 356 26.01 23.16 -11.19
N ALA A 357 27.31 23.45 -11.24
CA ALA A 357 28.20 23.25 -10.11
C ALA A 357 29.23 24.37 -10.00
N GLY A 358 29.62 24.71 -8.77
CA GLY A 358 30.57 25.79 -8.52
C GLY A 358 31.28 25.67 -7.17
N GLN A 359 32.43 26.33 -7.07
CA GLN A 359 33.08 26.58 -5.78
C GLN A 359 32.58 27.91 -5.22
N GLY A 360 32.20 27.94 -3.94
CA GLY A 360 31.68 29.14 -3.28
C GLY A 360 30.25 28.96 -2.78
N ASP A 361 29.53 30.07 -2.65
CA ASP A 361 28.17 30.08 -2.07
C ASP A 361 27.10 29.69 -3.09
N LEU A 362 25.99 29.16 -2.58
CA LEU A 362 24.79 28.94 -3.38
C LEU A 362 24.18 30.28 -3.82
N PRO A 363 23.64 30.37 -5.05
CA PRO A 363 22.98 31.58 -5.53
C PRO A 363 21.71 31.90 -4.75
N GLU A 364 21.34 33.19 -4.72
CA GLU A 364 20.05 33.62 -4.19
C GLU A 364 18.88 33.19 -5.09
N GLY A 365 17.68 33.12 -4.51
CA GLY A 365 16.44 32.85 -5.27
C GLY A 365 16.18 31.37 -5.58
N LEU A 366 16.89 30.45 -4.94
CA LEU A 366 16.60 29.02 -4.98
C LEU A 366 15.31 28.70 -4.21
N ASP A 367 14.52 27.74 -4.72
CA ASP A 367 13.28 27.35 -4.06
C ASP A 367 13.52 26.53 -2.78
N LEU A 368 14.63 25.79 -2.73
CA LEU A 368 15.01 24.94 -1.60
C LEU A 368 16.52 24.73 -1.55
N VAL A 369 17.10 24.69 -0.36
CA VAL A 369 18.53 24.41 -0.16
C VAL A 369 18.71 23.24 0.78
N PHE A 370 19.60 22.32 0.42
CA PHE A 370 20.02 21.19 1.24
C PHE A 370 21.43 21.43 1.77
N VAL A 371 21.60 21.39 3.09
CA VAL A 371 22.87 21.64 3.78
C VAL A 371 23.29 20.44 4.63
N PRO A 372 24.59 20.18 4.79
CA PRO A 372 25.06 19.17 5.73
C PRO A 372 24.90 19.66 7.19
N PRO A 373 24.91 18.76 8.18
CA PRO A 373 24.85 19.15 9.60
C PRO A 373 26.00 20.09 9.98
N GLY A 374 25.69 21.14 10.76
CA GLY A 374 26.69 22.07 11.28
C GLY A 374 27.18 23.14 10.30
N VAL A 375 26.63 23.18 9.07
CA VAL A 375 26.84 24.28 8.12
C VAL A 375 25.59 25.15 8.10
N GLU A 376 25.70 26.40 8.55
CA GLU A 376 24.69 27.42 8.25
C GLU A 376 24.92 27.85 6.80
N GLY A 377 23.97 27.52 5.92
CA GLY A 377 24.04 28.01 4.55
C GLY A 377 23.97 29.54 4.63
N GLY A 378 24.95 30.24 4.06
CA GLY A 378 24.97 31.71 4.05
C GLY A 378 23.87 32.33 3.18
N THR A 379 22.70 31.70 3.05
CA THR A 379 21.68 32.00 2.05
C THR A 379 20.38 32.50 2.69
N SER A 380 19.60 33.29 1.94
CA SER A 380 18.25 33.71 2.32
C SER A 380 17.16 32.68 2.00
N ALA A 381 17.54 31.55 1.40
CA ALA A 381 16.65 30.52 0.89
C ALA A 381 16.17 29.56 2.00
N PRO A 382 15.06 28.82 1.79
CA PRO A 382 14.59 27.86 2.77
C PRO A 382 15.52 26.63 2.89
N GLU A 383 16.09 26.41 4.07
CA GLU A 383 17.13 25.38 4.30
C GLU A 383 16.60 24.09 4.91
N ILE A 384 17.11 22.96 4.43
CA ILE A 384 16.90 21.62 4.96
C ILE A 384 18.26 21.03 5.34
N VAL A 385 18.39 20.62 6.60
CA VAL A 385 19.60 19.91 7.07
C VAL A 385 19.49 18.42 6.73
N LEU A 386 20.46 17.88 6.01
CA LEU A 386 20.52 16.47 5.64
C LEU A 386 21.06 15.59 6.77
N GLY A 387 20.41 14.45 7.01
CA GLY A 387 20.93 13.36 7.85
C GLY A 387 20.91 13.60 9.36
N ALA A 388 20.29 14.69 9.84
CA ALA A 388 20.22 14.98 11.27
C ALA A 388 18.94 15.75 11.66
N ALA A 389 18.62 15.69 12.96
CA ALA A 389 17.69 16.62 13.58
C ALA A 389 18.20 18.06 13.44
N SER A 390 17.28 19.01 13.28
CA SER A 390 17.60 20.44 13.16
C SER A 390 16.62 21.26 13.98
N LEU A 391 17.05 22.45 14.42
CA LEU A 391 16.15 23.46 15.01
C LEU A 391 15.11 23.96 13.99
N GLY A 392 15.44 23.88 12.69
CA GLY A 392 14.55 24.16 11.56
C GLY A 392 13.95 22.86 11.00
N VAL A 393 14.22 22.58 9.72
CA VAL A 393 13.77 21.35 9.07
C VAL A 393 14.97 20.44 8.81
N GLY A 394 14.86 19.18 9.22
CA GLY A 394 15.83 18.13 8.93
C GLY A 394 15.23 17.08 7.99
N LEU A 395 16.07 16.42 7.20
CA LEU A 395 15.66 15.36 6.30
C LEU A 395 16.63 14.19 6.38
N THR A 396 16.13 13.03 6.77
CA THR A 396 16.86 11.76 6.65
C THR A 396 16.33 11.02 5.43
N LEU A 397 17.24 10.61 4.55
CA LEU A 397 16.93 9.88 3.32
C LEU A 397 17.26 8.40 3.53
N GLY A 398 16.29 7.53 3.24
CA GLY A 398 16.59 6.13 2.96
C GLY A 398 17.18 5.94 1.55
N GLU A 399 17.69 4.75 1.28
CA GLU A 399 18.37 4.45 0.01
C GLU A 399 17.38 4.20 -1.14
N GLY A 400 17.58 4.88 -2.28
CA GLY A 400 16.90 4.63 -3.55
C GLY A 400 15.55 5.36 -3.77
N VAL A 401 15.02 5.26 -5.00
CA VAL A 401 13.72 5.82 -5.38
C VAL A 401 12.60 5.03 -4.70
N GLY A 402 11.63 5.71 -4.07
CA GLY A 402 10.62 5.06 -3.25
C GLY A 402 11.08 4.79 -1.81
N ALA A 403 12.26 5.25 -1.41
CA ALA A 403 12.73 5.15 -0.04
C ALA A 403 11.80 5.87 0.95
N LEU A 404 11.82 5.40 2.19
CA LEU A 404 11.32 6.17 3.33
C LEU A 404 12.19 7.43 3.47
N SER A 405 11.57 8.57 3.69
CA SER A 405 12.28 9.78 4.10
C SER A 405 11.61 10.37 5.34
N GLU A 406 12.40 10.72 6.34
CA GLU A 406 11.92 11.28 7.59
C GLU A 406 12.19 12.79 7.61
N LEU A 407 11.11 13.57 7.60
CA LEU A 407 11.16 15.03 7.64
C LEU A 407 11.01 15.49 9.10
N SER A 408 12.14 15.76 9.75
CA SER A 408 12.20 16.24 11.14
C SER A 408 11.77 17.70 11.21
N CYS A 409 10.80 17.99 12.06
CA CYS A 409 10.24 19.33 12.22
C CYS A 409 10.65 19.91 13.59
N GLY A 410 11.70 20.72 13.58
CA GLY A 410 12.20 21.49 14.72
C GLY A 410 11.22 22.55 15.24
N PRO A 411 11.42 23.11 16.45
CA PRO A 411 10.59 24.21 16.97
C PRO A 411 10.60 25.47 16.09
N GLY A 412 11.64 25.67 15.28
CA GLY A 412 11.76 26.77 14.31
C GLY A 412 11.27 26.41 12.90
N ALA A 413 10.71 25.22 12.68
CA ALA A 413 10.23 24.77 11.38
C ALA A 413 9.02 25.61 10.90
N ARG A 414 9.19 26.29 9.77
CA ARG A 414 8.08 27.02 9.12
C ARG A 414 7.19 26.04 8.36
N ALA A 415 5.87 26.12 8.55
CA ALA A 415 4.90 25.22 7.91
C ALA A 415 5.01 25.20 6.37
N GLU A 416 5.30 26.35 5.75
CA GLU A 416 5.50 26.43 4.30
C GLU A 416 6.71 25.62 3.82
N LEU A 417 7.82 25.66 4.57
CA LEU A 417 9.04 24.90 4.25
C LEU A 417 8.79 23.40 4.40
N VAL A 418 8.10 22.98 5.46
CA VAL A 418 7.71 21.58 5.66
C VAL A 418 6.84 21.08 4.50
N ALA A 419 5.86 21.88 4.07
CA ALA A 419 4.99 21.55 2.95
C ALA A 419 5.76 21.46 1.62
N ARG A 420 6.68 22.40 1.38
CA ARG A 420 7.55 22.45 0.19
C ARG A 420 8.50 21.26 0.13
N ALA A 421 9.18 20.94 1.24
CA ALA A 421 10.07 19.80 1.38
C ALA A 421 9.34 18.47 1.11
N ARG A 422 8.14 18.30 1.70
CA ARG A 422 7.31 17.12 1.48
C ARG A 422 6.87 17.00 0.03
N ALA A 423 6.38 18.09 -0.57
CA ALA A 423 5.95 18.09 -1.98
C ALA A 423 7.11 17.78 -2.93
N PHE A 424 8.31 18.29 -2.63
CA PHE A 424 9.53 17.94 -3.37
C PHE A 424 9.84 16.45 -3.25
N GLY A 425 9.89 15.89 -2.04
CA GLY A 425 10.13 14.46 -1.85
C GLY A 425 9.08 13.57 -2.55
N GLN A 426 7.81 13.96 -2.49
CA GLN A 426 6.72 13.27 -3.22
C GLN A 426 6.91 13.33 -4.74
N ARG A 427 7.37 14.47 -5.29
CA ARG A 427 7.72 14.61 -6.72
C ARG A 427 8.88 13.68 -7.10
N LEU A 428 9.82 13.43 -6.19
CA LEU A 428 10.91 12.47 -6.37
C LEU A 428 10.48 11.01 -6.15
N GLY A 429 9.23 10.77 -5.75
CA GLY A 429 8.69 9.44 -5.48
C GLY A 429 9.00 8.90 -4.09
N TRP A 430 9.49 9.72 -3.15
CA TRP A 430 9.75 9.32 -1.77
C TRP A 430 8.48 9.08 -0.96
N ARG A 431 8.57 8.19 0.02
CA ARG A 431 7.57 7.99 1.06
C ARG A 431 7.92 8.87 2.25
N VAL A 432 7.48 10.13 2.20
CA VAL A 432 7.86 11.14 3.21
C VAL A 432 6.95 11.06 4.44
N VAL A 433 7.54 10.76 5.60
CA VAL A 433 6.88 10.79 6.92
C VAL A 433 7.41 11.99 7.70
N SER A 434 6.53 12.74 8.35
CA SER A 434 6.94 13.85 9.21
C SER A 434 7.19 13.33 10.62
N VAL A 435 8.35 13.64 11.17
CA VAL A 435 8.75 13.28 12.53
C VAL A 435 9.07 14.55 13.31
N GLY A 436 9.12 14.43 14.63
CA GLY A 436 9.36 15.55 15.52
C GLY A 436 10.82 15.95 15.63
N PRO A 437 11.14 16.91 16.52
CA PRO A 437 12.46 17.55 16.58
C PRO A 437 13.57 16.67 17.17
N GLY A 438 13.24 15.57 17.86
CA GLY A 438 14.23 14.72 18.52
C GLY A 438 15.00 13.77 17.60
N GLY A 439 14.80 13.87 16.28
CA GLY A 439 15.54 13.11 15.27
C GLY A 439 14.79 11.92 14.66
N PRO A 440 15.46 11.14 13.80
CA PRO A 440 14.83 10.07 13.03
C PRO A 440 14.32 8.96 13.92
N VAL A 441 13.05 8.60 13.73
CA VAL A 441 12.36 7.51 14.41
C VAL A 441 12.98 6.17 14.02
N GLU A 442 13.34 5.99 12.75
CA GLU A 442 13.94 4.75 12.25
C GLU A 442 15.22 4.40 13.01
N LEU A 443 16.12 5.38 13.14
CA LEU A 443 17.40 5.20 13.84
C LEU A 443 17.17 4.82 15.31
N GLY A 444 16.25 5.50 16.00
CA GLY A 444 15.96 5.20 17.40
C GLY A 444 15.41 3.78 17.58
N LEU A 445 14.53 3.33 16.67
CA LEU A 445 14.00 1.96 16.70
C LEU A 445 15.09 0.93 16.39
N ARG A 446 16.00 1.23 15.46
CA ARG A 446 17.14 0.36 15.12
C ARG A 446 18.09 0.20 16.31
N LEU A 447 18.46 1.30 16.97
CA LEU A 447 19.30 1.26 18.17
C LEU A 447 18.61 0.51 19.32
N ALA A 448 17.29 0.67 19.48
CA ALA A 448 16.52 -0.11 20.44
C ALA A 448 16.52 -1.61 20.11
N LEU A 449 16.42 -1.98 18.83
CA LEU A 449 16.53 -3.37 18.41
C LEU A 449 17.92 -3.96 18.74
N GLU A 450 18.99 -3.23 18.44
CA GLU A 450 20.36 -3.64 18.74
C GLU A 450 20.58 -3.83 20.25
N ALA A 451 20.13 -2.87 21.06
CA ALA A 451 20.19 -2.97 22.52
C ALA A 451 19.36 -4.16 23.06
N ALA A 452 18.20 -4.45 22.45
CA ALA A 452 17.40 -5.61 22.80
C ALA A 452 18.12 -6.92 22.43
N VAL A 453 18.77 -6.99 21.26
CA VAL A 453 19.57 -8.16 20.86
C VAL A 453 20.68 -8.39 21.88
N GLU A 454 21.42 -7.35 22.26
CA GLU A 454 22.50 -7.45 23.25
C GLU A 454 21.97 -7.98 24.59
N ALA A 455 20.92 -7.35 25.13
CA ALA A 455 20.36 -7.72 26.43
C ALA A 455 19.77 -9.13 26.44
N LEU A 456 19.07 -9.55 25.38
CA LEU A 456 18.50 -10.89 25.28
C LEU A 456 19.56 -11.96 25.02
N SER A 457 20.63 -11.61 24.31
CA SER A 457 21.74 -12.54 24.02
C SER A 457 22.46 -12.97 25.29
N ALA A 458 22.51 -12.10 26.31
CA ALA A 458 23.06 -12.45 27.61
C ALA A 458 22.24 -13.56 28.32
N ALA A 459 20.94 -13.66 28.05
CA ALA A 459 20.03 -14.64 28.67
C ALA A 459 19.79 -15.91 27.82
N HIS A 460 19.75 -15.77 26.49
CA HIS A 460 19.34 -16.84 25.56
C HIS A 460 20.43 -17.26 24.56
N GLY A 461 21.57 -16.55 24.53
CA GLY A 461 22.61 -16.77 23.54
C GLY A 461 22.33 -16.08 22.20
N ALA A 462 23.37 -15.47 21.62
CA ALA A 462 23.21 -14.57 20.48
C ALA A 462 22.71 -15.23 19.19
N ALA A 463 23.02 -16.52 18.98
CA ALA A 463 22.55 -17.26 17.81
C ALA A 463 21.04 -17.51 17.86
N GLU A 464 20.50 -17.87 19.03
CA GLU A 464 19.06 -18.10 19.23
C GLU A 464 18.29 -16.79 19.04
N VAL A 465 18.79 -15.69 19.62
CA VAL A 465 18.14 -14.38 19.50
C VAL A 465 18.10 -13.89 18.05
N ARG A 466 19.25 -13.94 17.34
CA ARG A 466 19.28 -13.57 15.92
C ARG A 466 18.40 -14.48 15.06
N GLY A 467 18.40 -15.79 15.34
CA GLY A 467 17.55 -16.76 14.64
C GLY A 467 16.05 -16.48 14.85
N ALA A 468 15.66 -16.10 16.05
CA ALA A 468 14.27 -15.75 16.37
C ALA A 468 13.81 -14.47 15.67
N PHE A 469 14.66 -13.45 15.63
CA PHE A 469 14.35 -12.17 14.98
C PHE A 469 14.32 -12.32 13.47
N ALA A 470 15.30 -13.03 12.88
CA ALA A 470 15.31 -13.32 11.45
C ALA A 470 14.09 -14.16 11.02
N ALA A 471 13.65 -15.14 11.83
CA ALA A 471 12.49 -15.96 11.52
C ALA A 471 11.20 -15.15 11.49
N ALA A 472 11.16 -14.06 12.26
CA ALA A 472 10.07 -13.11 12.30
C ALA A 472 10.26 -11.93 11.34
N GLY A 473 11.34 -11.88 10.55
CA GLY A 473 11.64 -10.76 9.65
C GLY A 473 12.10 -9.46 10.34
N LEU A 474 12.35 -9.49 11.65
CA LEU A 474 12.69 -8.32 12.45
C LEU A 474 14.14 -7.88 12.15
N GLY A 475 14.35 -6.58 11.90
CA GLY A 475 15.64 -6.04 11.47
C GLY A 475 16.00 -6.35 10.02
N GLY A 476 15.05 -6.80 9.20
CA GLY A 476 15.30 -7.17 7.80
C GLY A 476 15.95 -8.54 7.60
N GLY A 477 16.12 -9.34 8.67
CA GLY A 477 16.65 -10.70 8.58
C GLY A 477 15.68 -11.66 7.88
N GLN A 478 16.22 -12.74 7.31
CA GLN A 478 15.42 -13.85 6.75
C GLN A 478 15.94 -15.20 7.23
N GLY A 479 15.04 -16.19 7.32
CA GLY A 479 15.35 -17.53 7.83
C GLY A 479 15.53 -17.57 9.35
N GLY A 480 15.92 -18.71 9.91
CA GLY A 480 16.10 -18.88 11.37
C GLY A 480 15.03 -19.77 12.00
N THR A 481 14.94 -19.75 13.34
CA THR A 481 14.06 -20.62 14.12
C THR A 481 13.14 -19.78 14.99
N ALA A 482 11.83 -20.04 14.89
CA ALA A 482 10.84 -19.29 15.65
C ALA A 482 11.00 -19.52 17.16
N ALA A 483 11.20 -18.42 17.90
CA ALA A 483 11.17 -18.42 19.37
C ALA A 483 10.21 -17.33 19.86
N PRO A 484 8.91 -17.66 20.05
CA PRO A 484 7.87 -16.66 20.35
C PRO A 484 8.13 -15.83 21.61
N ALA A 485 8.85 -16.40 22.59
CA ALA A 485 9.22 -15.67 23.81
C ALA A 485 10.26 -14.58 23.55
N ILE A 486 11.30 -14.88 22.77
CA ILE A 486 12.34 -13.93 22.38
C ILE A 486 11.74 -12.85 21.48
N LEU A 487 10.93 -13.23 20.48
CA LEU A 487 10.24 -12.26 19.62
C LEU A 487 9.39 -11.29 20.44
N ARG A 488 8.58 -11.80 21.38
CA ARG A 488 7.77 -10.95 22.26
C ARG A 488 8.61 -9.98 23.09
N ALA A 489 9.79 -10.41 23.56
CA ALA A 489 10.70 -9.53 24.29
C ALA A 489 11.29 -8.43 23.41
N GLY A 490 11.67 -8.76 22.17
CA GLY A 490 12.12 -7.78 21.17
C GLY A 490 11.04 -6.75 20.82
N LEU A 491 9.80 -7.22 20.59
CA LEU A 491 8.66 -6.34 20.33
C LEU A 491 8.34 -5.44 21.54
N ALA A 492 8.48 -5.95 22.77
CA ALA A 492 8.32 -5.16 23.98
C ALA A 492 9.36 -4.03 24.08
N ALA A 493 10.64 -4.32 23.78
CA ALA A 493 11.70 -3.32 23.72
C ALA A 493 11.41 -2.22 22.70
N LEU A 494 11.00 -2.59 21.47
CA LEU A 494 10.62 -1.61 20.45
C LEU A 494 9.43 -0.77 20.87
N ALA A 495 8.41 -1.38 21.49
CA ALA A 495 7.27 -0.66 22.03
C ALA A 495 7.66 0.33 23.14
N ALA A 496 8.63 -0.03 23.99
CA ALA A 496 9.14 0.85 25.03
C ALA A 496 9.92 2.05 24.47
N GLU A 497 10.74 1.86 23.43
CA GLU A 497 11.38 2.98 22.72
C GLU A 497 10.33 3.85 22.01
N ALA A 498 9.39 3.24 21.30
CA ALA A 498 8.32 3.96 20.60
C ALA A 498 7.47 4.80 21.57
N ALA A 499 7.16 4.28 22.77
CA ALA A 499 6.47 5.05 23.80
C ALA A 499 7.29 6.25 24.28
N ARG A 500 8.62 6.10 24.44
CA ARG A 500 9.53 7.21 24.78
C ARG A 500 9.60 8.25 23.67
N MET A 501 9.56 7.84 22.40
CA MET A 501 9.53 8.76 21.25
C MET A 501 8.26 9.62 21.20
N LEU A 502 7.13 9.11 21.70
CA LEU A 502 5.92 9.92 21.86
C LEU A 502 6.06 10.92 23.02
N GLU A 503 6.73 10.49 24.09
CA GLU A 503 6.93 11.30 25.30
C GLU A 503 7.85 12.50 25.08
N ASP A 504 8.98 12.29 24.40
CA ASP A 504 9.94 13.34 24.08
C ASP A 504 9.63 14.11 22.79
N GLY A 505 8.53 13.75 22.13
CA GLY A 505 8.03 14.42 20.94
C GLY A 505 8.79 14.08 19.66
N ARG A 506 9.63 13.03 19.64
CA ARG A 506 10.22 12.49 18.39
C ARG A 506 9.18 12.05 17.36
N ALA A 507 7.98 11.66 17.79
CA ALA A 507 6.85 11.46 16.90
C ALA A 507 5.58 12.10 17.46
N ALA A 508 4.74 12.63 16.58
CA ALA A 508 3.48 13.27 16.96
C ALA A 508 2.36 12.27 17.21
N ARG A 509 2.35 11.14 16.47
CA ARG A 509 1.28 10.14 16.50
C ARG A 509 1.86 8.73 16.54
N PRO A 510 1.16 7.78 17.18
CA PRO A 510 1.50 6.36 17.13
C PRO A 510 1.65 5.83 15.69
N CYS A 511 0.73 6.17 14.78
CA CYS A 511 0.80 5.72 13.39
C CYS A 511 2.08 6.15 12.65
N ASP A 512 2.70 7.27 13.03
CA ASP A 512 3.93 7.73 12.37
C ASP A 512 5.10 6.80 12.70
N ILE A 513 5.18 6.31 13.94
CA ILE A 513 6.21 5.36 14.38
C ILE A 513 5.98 3.99 13.74
N ASP A 514 4.75 3.49 13.77
CA ASP A 514 4.40 2.20 13.17
C ASP A 514 4.64 2.22 11.65
N ALA A 515 4.26 3.32 10.97
CA ALA A 515 4.53 3.49 9.55
C ALA A 515 6.04 3.53 9.26
N VAL A 516 6.84 4.27 10.03
CA VAL A 516 8.30 4.31 9.85
C VAL A 516 8.91 2.92 10.03
N ALA A 517 8.55 2.19 11.09
CA ALA A 517 9.06 0.85 11.36
C ALA A 517 8.78 -0.13 10.20
N VAL A 518 7.60 -0.01 9.58
CA VAL A 518 7.19 -0.85 8.46
C VAL A 518 7.82 -0.40 7.14
N LEU A 519 7.80 0.89 6.85
CA LEU A 519 8.27 1.46 5.59
C LEU A 519 9.80 1.35 5.44
N SER A 520 10.54 1.37 6.55
CA SER A 520 11.99 1.16 6.58
C SER A 520 12.43 -0.29 6.41
N GLY A 521 11.50 -1.24 6.55
CA GLY A 521 11.80 -2.68 6.57
C GLY A 521 12.36 -3.18 7.90
N LEU A 522 12.41 -2.35 8.95
CA LEU A 522 12.81 -2.78 10.29
C LEU A 522 11.84 -3.81 10.85
N MET A 523 10.53 -3.63 10.61
CA MET A 523 9.49 -4.58 10.95
C MET A 523 8.72 -5.00 9.69
N PRO A 524 8.44 -6.30 9.51
CA PRO A 524 7.59 -6.73 8.40
C PRO A 524 6.15 -6.22 8.59
N ARG A 525 5.49 -5.93 7.46
CA ARG A 525 4.15 -5.34 7.42
C ARG A 525 3.10 -6.13 8.20
N TRP A 526 3.21 -7.46 8.23
CA TRP A 526 2.25 -8.34 8.93
C TRP A 526 2.33 -8.25 10.46
N LEU A 527 3.35 -7.59 11.02
CA LEU A 527 3.39 -7.21 12.43
C LEU A 527 2.76 -5.85 12.70
N GLY A 528 2.43 -5.03 11.70
CA GLY A 528 1.76 -3.73 11.87
C GLY A 528 2.63 -2.58 12.41
N GLY A 529 3.57 -2.87 13.31
CA GLY A 529 4.44 -1.88 13.97
C GLY A 529 4.57 -2.12 15.48
N PRO A 530 5.51 -1.46 16.17
CA PRO A 530 5.74 -1.69 17.60
C PRO A 530 4.56 -1.29 18.49
N LEU A 531 3.86 -0.19 18.20
CA LEU A 531 2.75 0.30 19.01
C LEU A 531 1.46 -0.49 18.73
N HIS A 532 1.26 -0.94 17.49
CA HIS A 532 0.26 -1.95 17.17
C HIS A 532 0.44 -3.23 18.00
N GLN A 533 1.66 -3.76 18.07
CA GLN A 533 1.96 -4.97 18.85
C GLN A 533 1.79 -4.74 20.36
N ALA A 534 2.10 -3.53 20.85
CA ALA A 534 1.83 -3.13 22.23
C ALA A 534 0.33 -3.19 22.56
N ASP A 535 -0.52 -2.62 21.70
CA ASP A 535 -1.97 -2.64 21.86
C ASP A 535 -2.53 -4.06 21.80
N ARG A 536 -2.05 -4.88 20.86
CA ARG A 536 -2.45 -6.29 20.75
C ARG A 536 -2.03 -7.14 21.93
N ARG A 537 -0.87 -6.85 22.52
CA ARG A 537 -0.42 -7.50 23.76
C ARG A 537 -1.27 -7.07 24.95
N GLY A 538 -1.77 -5.84 24.94
CA GLY A 538 -2.43 -5.19 26.06
C GLY A 538 -1.40 -4.56 27.00
N LEU A 539 -1.57 -3.26 27.28
CA LEU A 539 -0.53 -2.45 27.95
C LEU A 539 -0.18 -2.93 29.37
N LEU A 540 -1.15 -3.47 30.11
CA LEU A 540 -0.91 -4.09 31.42
C LEU A 540 0.06 -5.27 31.33
N LEU A 541 -0.12 -6.12 30.31
CA LEU A 541 0.74 -7.28 30.07
C LEU A 541 2.10 -6.86 29.51
N LEU A 542 2.13 -5.89 28.61
CA LEU A 542 3.39 -5.30 28.10
C LEU A 542 4.24 -4.75 29.24
N ARG A 543 3.66 -3.96 30.15
CA ARG A 543 4.37 -3.44 31.33
C ARG A 543 4.92 -4.55 32.22
N ALA A 544 4.14 -5.62 32.41
CA ALA A 544 4.57 -6.78 33.19
C ALA A 544 5.71 -7.54 32.49
N ASP A 545 5.67 -7.66 31.16
CA ASP A 545 6.73 -8.27 30.36
C ASP A 545 8.03 -7.45 30.48
N LEU A 546 7.95 -6.13 30.27
CA LEU A 546 9.08 -5.20 30.38
C LEU A 546 9.79 -5.30 31.74
N ARG A 547 9.02 -5.29 32.84
CA ARG A 547 9.57 -5.44 34.21
C ARG A 547 10.26 -6.77 34.45
N LYS A 548 9.85 -7.85 33.75
CA LYS A 548 10.45 -9.18 33.87
C LYS A 548 11.74 -9.34 33.05
N LEU A 549 11.91 -8.55 31.99
CA LEU A 549 13.07 -8.62 31.10
C LEU A 549 14.36 -8.05 31.70
N GLY A 550 14.26 -7.40 32.86
CA GLY A 550 15.41 -6.96 33.66
C GLY A 550 15.65 -5.45 33.59
N PRO A 551 16.81 -4.99 34.10
CA PRO A 551 17.08 -3.57 34.32
C PRO A 551 17.67 -2.84 33.10
N ALA A 552 17.90 -3.53 31.97
CA ALA A 552 18.50 -2.91 30.80
C ALA A 552 17.64 -1.72 30.33
N PRO A 553 18.24 -0.56 29.99
CA PRO A 553 17.48 0.66 29.67
C PRO A 553 16.45 0.48 28.55
N VAL A 554 16.72 -0.40 27.59
CA VAL A 554 15.81 -0.72 26.48
C VAL A 554 14.47 -1.31 26.95
N PHE A 555 14.42 -1.93 28.14
CA PHE A 555 13.21 -2.48 28.74
C PHE A 555 12.54 -1.55 29.76
N ALA A 556 13.04 -0.32 29.92
CA ALA A 556 12.44 0.64 30.83
C ALA A 556 11.01 0.99 30.42
N VAL A 557 10.08 0.93 31.37
CA VAL A 557 8.67 1.29 31.14
C VAL A 557 8.56 2.81 31.02
N SER A 558 8.06 3.31 29.89
CA SER A 558 7.77 4.74 29.73
C SER A 558 6.54 5.16 30.55
N PRO A 559 6.55 6.36 31.16
CA PRO A 559 5.38 7.00 31.77
C PRO A 559 4.14 7.06 30.87
N VAL A 560 4.31 7.11 29.54
CA VAL A 560 3.18 7.08 28.59
C VAL A 560 2.39 5.78 28.72
N ILE A 561 3.06 4.64 28.88
CA ILE A 561 2.41 3.34 29.07
C ILE A 561 1.61 3.34 30.38
N ASP A 562 2.19 3.85 31.47
CA ASP A 562 1.50 3.91 32.76
C ASP A 562 0.29 4.85 32.73
N ARG A 563 0.40 5.99 32.04
CA ARG A 563 -0.72 6.92 31.84
C ARG A 563 -1.87 6.28 31.07
N LEU A 564 -1.58 5.67 29.92
CA LEU A 564 -2.60 5.00 29.09
C LEU A 564 -3.28 3.87 29.87
N ILE A 565 -2.53 3.09 30.67
CA ILE A 565 -3.12 2.08 31.55
C ILE A 565 -4.09 2.70 32.56
N ALA A 566 -3.71 3.80 33.21
CA ALA A 566 -4.54 4.47 34.20
C ALA A 566 -5.84 5.03 33.60
N GLU A 567 -5.79 5.45 32.34
CA GLU A 567 -6.93 5.98 31.58
C GLU A 567 -7.78 4.89 30.90
N GLY A 568 -7.37 3.61 30.99
CA GLY A 568 -8.01 2.52 30.24
C GLY A 568 -7.84 2.65 28.72
N GLY A 569 -6.82 3.39 28.30
CA GLY A 569 -6.50 3.70 26.91
C GLY A 569 -5.60 2.68 26.23
N ARG A 570 -5.25 3.02 24.99
CA ARG A 570 -4.34 2.29 24.09
C ARG A 570 -3.59 3.30 23.23
N PHE A 571 -2.53 2.91 22.52
CA PHE A 571 -1.86 3.82 21.60
C PHE A 571 -2.78 4.19 20.42
N GLY A 572 -3.44 3.21 19.80
CA GLY A 572 -4.29 3.44 18.63
C GLY A 572 -3.51 3.77 17.37
N LEU A 573 -4.18 4.41 16.41
CA LEU A 573 -3.57 4.96 15.20
C LEU A 573 -3.32 6.45 15.36
#